data_AF-A0A9E2QVJ8-F1
#
_entry.id   AF-A0A9E2QVJ8-F1
#
_cell.length_a   1.000
_cell.length_b   1.000
_cell.length_c   1.000
_cell.angle_alpha   90.00
_cell.angle_beta   90.00
_cell.angle_gamma   90.00
#
_symmetry.space_group_name_H-M   'P 1'
#
loop_
_entity.id
_entity.type
_entity.pdbx_description
1 polymer ?
#
loop_
_entity_poly.entity_id
_entity_poly.type
_entity_poly.pdbx_seq_one_letter_code
_entity_poly.pdbx_strand_id
1 'polypeptide(L)'
;MAADRPESGTLSSVRIAALGADILDAATISRRLAAQAVSSVRVQSDRTAGVLDGLSRIADAAQAMTEVALQTRLLAFNLSVEAARPESDTGSLGLMARAVTDLSSRVEAASRQIVDTARRFERHLAADSVSLQPGQPAEAGALPALTGLQESLDRILASASELRGPR
;
A
#
# COMPACT_ATOMS: atom_id res chain seq x y z
N MET A 1 -15.41 -36.88 -65.60
CA MET A 1 -14.00 -36.47 -65.37
C MET A 1 -14.03 -35.29 -64.39
N ALA A 2 -14.10 -35.60 -63.10
CA ALA A 2 -14.12 -34.59 -62.04
C ALA A 2 -12.73 -34.60 -61.39
N ALA A 3 -11.95 -33.54 -61.63
CA ALA A 3 -10.69 -33.33 -60.95
C ALA A 3 -10.99 -32.87 -59.53
N ASP A 4 -10.73 -33.77 -58.61
CA ASP A 4 -10.66 -33.58 -57.17
C ASP A 4 -9.77 -32.36 -56.85
N ARG A 5 -10.16 -31.56 -55.85
CA ARG A 5 -9.42 -30.36 -55.39
C ARG A 5 -8.83 -30.65 -54.00
N PRO A 6 -7.60 -31.20 -53.88
CA PRO A 6 -6.99 -31.46 -52.58
C PRO A 6 -6.31 -30.22 -51.96
N GLU A 7 -5.96 -29.21 -52.76
CA GLU A 7 -5.11 -28.10 -52.29
C GLU A 7 -5.81 -27.14 -51.31
N SER A 8 -7.15 -27.06 -51.37
CA SER A 8 -7.92 -26.18 -50.48
C SER A 8 -7.94 -26.67 -49.03
N GLY A 9 -7.84 -27.98 -48.78
CA GLY A 9 -7.84 -28.55 -47.44
C GLY A 9 -6.50 -28.34 -46.72
N THR A 10 -5.39 -28.51 -47.44
CA THR A 10 -4.02 -28.38 -46.92
C THR A 10 -3.66 -26.93 -46.61
N LEU A 11 -4.11 -25.97 -47.42
CA LEU A 11 -3.89 -24.54 -47.14
C LEU A 11 -4.69 -24.07 -45.91
N SER A 12 -5.88 -24.63 -45.69
CA SER A 12 -6.71 -24.33 -44.52
C SER A 12 -6.08 -24.89 -43.23
N SER A 13 -5.55 -26.13 -43.27
CA SER A 13 -4.90 -26.75 -42.11
C SER A 13 -3.59 -26.05 -41.71
N VAL A 14 -2.77 -25.62 -42.70
CA VAL A 14 -1.56 -24.83 -42.43
C VAL A 14 -1.89 -23.48 -41.81
N ARG A 15 -2.96 -22.81 -42.26
CA ARG A 15 -3.38 -21.51 -41.70
C ARG A 15 -3.94 -21.65 -40.28
N ILE A 16 -4.68 -22.73 -39.99
CA ILE A 16 -5.15 -23.04 -38.64
C ILE A 16 -3.97 -23.35 -37.70
N ALA A 17 -2.98 -24.09 -38.17
CA ALA A 17 -1.77 -24.39 -37.39
C ALA A 17 -0.94 -23.13 -37.09
N ALA A 18 -0.77 -22.23 -38.05
CA ALA A 18 -0.08 -20.95 -37.86
C ALA A 18 -0.82 -20.04 -36.85
N LEU A 19 -2.14 -19.91 -37.00
CA LEU A 19 -2.97 -19.15 -36.05
C LEU A 19 -2.90 -19.74 -34.62
N GLY A 20 -2.86 -21.07 -34.50
CA GLY A 20 -2.69 -21.75 -33.22
C GLY A 20 -1.33 -21.47 -32.56
N ALA A 21 -0.26 -21.34 -33.35
CA ALA A 21 1.06 -20.96 -32.86
C ALA A 21 1.08 -19.50 -32.35
N ASP A 22 0.47 -18.57 -33.09
CA ASP A 22 0.39 -17.16 -32.69
C ASP A 22 -0.43 -16.99 -31.39
N ILE A 23 -1.53 -17.74 -31.24
CA ILE A 23 -2.36 -17.75 -30.02
C ILE A 23 -1.56 -18.29 -28.83
N LEU A 24 -0.76 -19.34 -29.03
CA LEU A 24 0.09 -19.92 -27.98
C LEU A 24 1.17 -18.94 -27.53
N ASP A 25 1.84 -18.26 -28.46
CA ASP A 25 2.85 -17.27 -28.16
C ASP A 25 2.24 -16.06 -27.43
N ALA A 26 1.11 -15.55 -27.92
CA ALA A 26 0.37 -14.47 -27.28
C ALA A 26 -0.08 -14.87 -25.86
N ALA A 27 -0.64 -16.06 -25.67
CA ALA A 27 -1.06 -16.56 -24.35
C ALA A 27 0.12 -16.70 -23.38
N THR A 28 1.27 -17.16 -23.88
CA THR A 28 2.50 -17.28 -23.07
C THR A 28 3.02 -15.92 -22.62
N ILE A 29 3.04 -14.94 -23.53
CA ILE A 29 3.42 -13.55 -23.22
C ILE A 29 2.46 -12.94 -22.20
N SER A 30 1.15 -13.05 -22.44
CA SER A 30 0.11 -12.54 -21.55
C SER A 30 0.22 -13.13 -20.14
N ARG A 31 0.52 -14.44 -20.03
CA ARG A 31 0.67 -15.09 -18.72
C ARG A 31 1.86 -14.53 -17.96
N ARG A 32 2.98 -14.32 -18.64
CA ARG A 32 4.18 -13.74 -18.04
C ARG A 32 3.91 -12.30 -17.56
N LEU A 33 3.25 -11.49 -18.38
CA LEU A 33 2.89 -10.11 -18.02
C LEU A 33 1.92 -10.08 -16.84
N ALA A 34 0.92 -10.96 -16.80
CA ALA A 34 0.00 -11.08 -15.67
C ALA A 34 0.74 -11.48 -14.38
N ALA A 35 1.68 -12.43 -14.45
CA ALA A 35 2.51 -12.81 -13.30
C ALA A 35 3.39 -11.66 -12.80
N GLN A 36 3.97 -10.88 -13.71
CA GLN A 36 4.73 -9.68 -13.35
C GLN A 36 3.83 -8.64 -12.68
N ALA A 37 2.64 -8.39 -13.21
CA ALA A 37 1.68 -7.46 -12.62
C ALA A 37 1.26 -7.88 -11.20
N VAL A 38 0.96 -9.16 -10.97
CA VAL A 38 0.64 -9.68 -9.62
C VAL A 38 1.80 -9.44 -8.65
N SER A 39 3.03 -9.75 -9.07
CA SER A 39 4.22 -9.52 -8.24
C SER A 39 4.40 -8.03 -7.90
N SER A 40 4.28 -7.14 -8.89
CA SER A 40 4.38 -5.70 -8.69
C SER A 40 3.31 -5.16 -7.73
N VAL A 41 2.07 -5.62 -7.85
CA VAL A 41 0.99 -5.20 -6.94
C VAL A 41 1.25 -5.70 -5.52
N ARG A 42 1.70 -6.95 -5.34
CA ARG A 42 2.08 -7.46 -4.00
C ARG A 42 3.18 -6.64 -3.35
N VAL A 43 4.26 -6.36 -4.07
CA VAL A 43 5.36 -5.51 -3.56
C VAL A 43 4.85 -4.13 -3.19
N GLN A 44 3.93 -3.56 -3.97
CA GLN A 44 3.33 -2.27 -3.66
C GLN A 44 2.44 -2.34 -2.41
N SER A 45 1.63 -3.39 -2.26
CA SER A 45 0.81 -3.61 -1.06
C SER A 45 1.67 -3.73 0.21
N ASP A 46 2.77 -4.48 0.15
CA ASP A 46 3.71 -4.64 1.27
C ASP A 46 4.35 -3.30 1.66
N ARG A 47 4.72 -2.49 0.67
CA ARG A 47 5.25 -1.13 0.90
C ARG A 47 4.22 -0.23 1.56
N THR A 48 2.97 -0.24 1.08
CA THR A 48 1.89 0.55 1.68
C THR A 48 1.63 0.13 3.13
N ALA A 49 1.65 -1.18 3.42
CA ALA A 49 1.55 -1.69 4.79
C ALA A 49 2.70 -1.21 5.68
N GLY A 50 3.95 -1.22 5.18
CA GLY A 50 5.10 -0.69 5.90
C GLY A 50 5.02 0.81 6.17
N VAL A 51 4.47 1.60 5.23
CA VAL A 51 4.22 3.03 5.45
C VAL A 51 3.17 3.24 6.53
N LEU A 52 2.06 2.48 6.52
CA LEU A 52 1.04 2.54 7.55
C LEU A 52 1.59 2.20 8.95
N ASP A 53 2.42 1.16 9.08
CA ASP A 53 3.13 0.86 10.33
C ASP A 53 4.02 2.03 10.78
N GLY A 54 4.75 2.65 9.83
CA GLY A 54 5.55 3.84 10.10
C GLY A 54 4.74 5.02 10.65
N LEU A 55 3.54 5.27 10.10
CA LEU A 55 2.64 6.33 10.57
C LEU A 55 2.12 6.07 11.98
N SER A 56 1.75 4.81 12.27
CA SER A 56 1.34 4.41 13.62
C SER A 56 2.45 4.72 14.63
N ARG A 57 3.70 4.37 14.32
CA ARG A 57 4.85 4.65 15.19
C ARG A 57 5.10 6.14 15.37
N ILE A 58 4.92 6.95 14.32
CA ILE A 58 5.01 8.42 14.41
C ILE A 58 3.91 8.97 15.32
N ALA A 59 2.68 8.46 15.21
CA ALA A 59 1.58 8.86 16.08
C ALA A 59 1.86 8.49 17.55
N ASP A 60 2.37 7.28 17.81
CA ASP A 60 2.75 6.84 19.15
C ASP A 60 3.86 7.72 19.74
N ALA A 61 4.89 8.05 18.95
CA ALA A 61 5.97 8.93 19.37
C ALA A 61 5.46 10.35 19.70
N ALA A 62 4.56 10.90 18.88
CA ALA A 62 3.95 12.20 19.14
C ALA A 62 3.07 12.19 20.41
N GLN A 63 2.40 11.08 20.71
CA GLN A 63 1.66 10.90 21.95
C GLN A 63 2.60 10.84 23.17
N ALA A 64 3.73 10.14 23.08
CA ALA A 64 4.75 10.16 24.13
C ALA A 64 5.30 11.58 24.36
N MET A 65 5.52 12.37 23.30
CA MET A 65 5.89 13.79 23.43
C MET A 65 4.82 14.63 24.13
N THR A 66 3.54 14.32 23.94
CA THR A 66 2.42 14.98 24.65
C THR A 66 2.51 14.70 26.15
N GLU A 67 2.85 13.48 26.54
CA GLU A 67 3.06 13.13 27.95
C GLU A 67 4.27 13.86 28.55
N VAL A 68 5.39 13.92 27.82
CA VAL A 68 6.57 14.69 28.24
C VAL A 68 6.22 16.17 28.41
N ALA A 69 5.41 16.75 27.50
CA ALA A 69 4.94 18.11 27.62
C ALA A 69 4.10 18.32 28.89
N LEU A 70 3.21 17.39 29.24
CA LEU A 70 2.43 17.44 30.47
C LEU A 70 3.32 17.39 31.72
N GLN A 71 4.27 16.46 31.77
CA GLN A 71 5.24 16.36 32.87
C GLN A 71 6.08 17.63 33.00
N THR A 72 6.49 18.21 31.87
CA THR A 72 7.24 19.47 31.81
C THR A 72 6.42 20.64 32.36
N ARG A 73 5.10 20.65 32.12
CA ARG A 73 4.18 21.66 32.65
C ARG A 73 4.01 21.54 34.17
N LEU A 74 3.99 20.31 34.70
CA LEU A 74 4.02 20.07 36.15
C LEU A 74 5.33 20.55 36.78
N LEU A 75 6.46 20.31 36.11
CA LEU A 75 7.75 20.84 36.55
C LEU A 75 7.74 22.39 36.56
N ALA A 76 7.24 23.02 35.49
CA ALA A 76 7.08 24.47 35.43
C ALA A 76 6.19 25.01 36.55
N PHE A 77 5.10 24.31 36.87
CA PHE A 77 4.23 24.64 37.99
C PHE A 77 4.99 24.58 39.33
N ASN A 78 5.76 23.52 39.58
CA ASN A 78 6.60 23.42 40.78
C ASN A 78 7.60 24.58 40.88
N LEU A 79 8.23 24.96 39.76
CA LEU A 79 9.12 26.13 39.71
C LEU A 79 8.38 27.43 40.00
N SER A 80 7.15 27.58 39.50
CA SER A 80 6.33 28.77 39.76
C SER A 80 5.93 28.90 41.24
N VAL A 81 5.70 27.77 41.91
CA VAL A 81 5.42 27.72 43.36
C VAL A 81 6.68 28.06 44.15
N GLU A 82 7.84 27.55 43.76
CA GLU A 82 9.11 27.88 44.41
C GLU A 82 9.46 29.36 44.27
N ALA A 83 9.23 29.96 43.09
CA ALA A 83 9.43 31.38 42.83
C ALA A 83 8.52 32.30 43.65
N ALA A 84 7.42 31.78 44.21
CA ALA A 84 6.53 32.53 45.09
C ALA A 84 6.95 32.48 46.57
N ARG A 85 8.01 31.71 46.92
CA ARG A 85 8.48 31.63 48.30
C ARG A 85 9.29 32.86 48.71
N PRO A 86 9.10 33.39 49.93
CA PRO A 86 9.74 34.63 50.41
C PRO A 86 11.27 34.59 50.40
N GLU A 87 11.86 33.41 50.57
CA GLU A 87 13.31 33.18 50.65
C GLU A 87 13.99 32.89 49.30
N SER A 88 13.23 32.83 48.21
CA SER A 88 13.76 32.42 46.89
C SER A 88 14.25 33.61 46.05
N ASP A 89 15.19 33.36 45.12
CA ASP A 89 15.58 34.32 44.08
C ASP A 89 14.48 34.38 43.00
N THR A 90 13.38 35.04 43.38
CA THR A 90 12.04 34.98 42.76
C THR A 90 12.01 35.33 41.26
N GLY A 91 12.95 36.15 40.80
CA GLY A 91 12.96 36.67 39.42
C GLY A 91 13.33 35.63 38.36
N SER A 92 14.37 34.81 38.61
CA SER A 92 14.89 33.87 37.61
C SER A 92 14.02 32.62 37.48
N LEU A 93 13.51 32.09 38.60
CA LEU A 93 12.62 30.93 38.64
C LEU A 93 11.27 31.21 37.98
N GLY A 94 10.70 32.40 38.17
CA GLY A 94 9.44 32.79 37.52
C GLY A 94 9.57 32.91 36.00
N LEU A 95 10.69 33.45 35.50
CA LEU A 95 11.00 33.52 34.08
C LEU A 95 11.16 32.12 33.46
N MET A 96 11.88 31.23 34.13
CA MET A 96 12.03 29.84 33.72
C MET A 96 10.68 29.12 33.68
N ALA A 97 9.87 29.22 34.74
CA ALA A 97 8.54 28.60 34.79
C ALA A 97 7.65 29.04 33.62
N ARG A 98 7.68 30.33 33.26
CA ARG A 98 6.90 30.84 32.13
C ARG A 98 7.41 30.37 30.78
N ALA A 99 8.74 30.36 30.57
CA ALA A 99 9.35 29.84 29.35
C ALA A 99 9.07 28.34 29.15
N VAL A 100 9.18 27.54 30.22
CA VAL A 100 8.90 26.10 30.19
C VAL A 100 7.41 25.82 29.95
N THR A 101 6.52 26.65 30.50
CA THR A 101 5.07 26.56 30.23
C THR A 101 4.72 26.85 28.76
N ASP A 102 5.35 27.86 28.16
CA ASP A 102 5.16 28.17 26.74
C ASP A 102 5.70 27.06 25.85
N LEU A 103 6.93 26.59 26.12
CA LEU A 103 7.55 25.50 25.36
C LEU A 103 6.72 24.22 25.42
N SER A 104 6.27 23.80 26.61
CA SER A 104 5.41 22.61 26.75
C SER A 104 4.08 22.76 26.00
N SER A 105 3.47 23.94 26.03
CA SER A 105 2.25 24.22 25.26
C SER A 105 2.46 24.10 23.75
N ARG A 106 3.60 24.59 23.25
CA ARG A 106 3.98 24.46 21.83
C ARG A 106 4.26 23.02 21.42
N VAL A 107 4.95 22.26 22.28
CA VAL A 107 5.21 20.82 22.05
C VAL A 107 3.90 20.04 22.00
N GLU A 108 2.97 20.29 22.93
CA GLU A 108 1.64 19.66 22.92
C GLU A 108 0.87 19.96 21.62
N ALA A 109 0.85 21.23 21.19
CA ALA A 109 0.19 21.63 19.96
C ALA A 109 0.82 20.96 18.72
N ALA A 110 2.15 20.94 18.64
CA ALA A 110 2.88 20.28 17.56
C ALA A 110 2.61 18.77 17.52
N SER A 111 2.64 18.10 18.67
CA SER A 111 2.32 16.67 18.79
C SER A 111 0.91 16.35 18.30
N ARG A 112 -0.09 17.15 18.66
CA ARG A 112 -1.47 16.99 18.17
C ARG A 112 -1.54 17.13 16.65
N GLN A 113 -0.84 18.12 16.09
CA GLN A 113 -0.78 18.32 14.64
C GLN A 113 -0.12 17.14 13.91
N ILE A 114 0.93 16.54 14.49
CA ILE A 114 1.58 15.34 13.95
C ILE A 114 0.58 14.17 13.91
N VAL A 115 -0.11 13.91 15.01
CA VAL A 115 -1.13 12.84 15.10
C VAL A 115 -2.24 13.05 14.07
N ASP A 116 -2.76 14.27 13.95
CA ASP A 116 -3.81 14.59 12.98
C ASP A 116 -3.33 14.39 11.54
N THR A 117 -2.08 14.75 11.25
CA THR A 117 -1.47 14.59 9.93
C THR A 117 -1.25 13.12 9.60
N ALA A 118 -0.73 12.34 10.54
CA ALA A 118 -0.55 10.89 10.40
C ALA A 118 -1.88 10.20 10.11
N ARG A 119 -2.93 10.50 10.88
CA ARG A 119 -4.29 9.97 10.66
C ARG A 119 -4.90 10.36 9.32
N ARG A 120 -4.64 11.58 8.82
CA ARG A 120 -5.08 11.98 7.48
C ARG A 120 -4.38 11.14 6.41
N PHE A 121 -3.08 10.95 6.55
CA PHE A 121 -2.30 10.17 5.59
C PHE A 121 -2.68 8.67 5.63
N GLU A 122 -2.94 8.10 6.81
CA GLU A 122 -3.49 6.74 6.96
C GLU A 122 -4.82 6.58 6.21
N ARG A 123 -5.75 7.52 6.34
CA ARG A 123 -7.03 7.47 5.63
C ARG A 123 -6.88 7.55 4.12
N HIS A 124 -5.97 8.39 3.63
CA HIS A 124 -5.66 8.48 2.20
C HIS A 124 -5.10 7.16 1.67
N LEU A 125 -4.10 6.58 2.36
CA LEU A 125 -3.53 5.30 1.96
C LEU A 125 -4.53 4.14 2.06
N ALA A 126 -5.41 4.14 3.07
CA ALA A 126 -6.45 3.14 3.20
C ALA A 126 -7.46 3.21 2.04
N ALA A 127 -7.88 4.41 1.64
CA ALA A 127 -8.77 4.61 0.48
C ALA A 127 -8.13 4.10 -0.82
N ASP A 128 -6.84 4.39 -1.03
CA ASP A 128 -6.08 3.90 -2.19
C ASP A 128 -5.91 2.36 -2.14
N SER A 129 -5.77 1.79 -0.95
CA SER A 129 -5.59 0.34 -0.75
C SER A 129 -6.87 -0.47 -0.89
N VAL A 130 -8.04 0.09 -0.50
CA VAL A 130 -9.35 -0.57 -0.68
C VAL A 130 -9.67 -0.79 -2.15
N SER A 131 -9.17 0.06 -3.05
CA SER A 131 -9.26 -0.17 -4.50
C SER A 131 -8.47 -1.40 -4.97
N LEU A 132 -7.63 -1.98 -4.11
CA LEU A 132 -6.74 -3.09 -4.42
C LEU A 132 -7.04 -4.38 -3.62
N GLN A 133 -7.99 -4.35 -2.67
CA GLN A 133 -8.26 -5.49 -1.77
C GLN A 133 -9.20 -6.55 -2.37
N PRO A 134 -8.93 -7.85 -2.17
CA PRO A 134 -9.85 -8.92 -2.53
C PRO A 134 -11.07 -8.93 -1.60
N GLY A 135 -12.29 -8.83 -2.14
CA GLY A 135 -13.49 -9.32 -1.44
C GLY A 135 -14.71 -8.41 -1.29
N GLN A 136 -14.81 -7.26 -1.97
CA GLN A 136 -16.09 -6.54 -2.07
C GLN A 136 -16.59 -6.47 -3.53
N PRO A 137 -17.90 -6.66 -3.78
CA PRO A 137 -18.44 -6.67 -5.13
C PRO A 137 -18.81 -5.25 -5.58
N ALA A 138 -17.87 -4.61 -6.27
CA ALA A 138 -18.13 -3.74 -7.41
C ALA A 138 -16.85 -3.70 -8.25
N GLU A 139 -16.73 -4.65 -9.19
CA GLU A 139 -15.55 -4.90 -10.03
C GLU A 139 -14.32 -5.44 -9.26
N ALA A 140 -13.97 -6.71 -9.49
CA ALA A 140 -12.92 -7.42 -8.77
C ALA A 140 -11.61 -6.62 -8.77
N GLY A 141 -11.09 -6.30 -7.58
CA GLY A 141 -9.81 -5.60 -7.42
C GLY A 141 -8.68 -6.21 -8.25
N ALA A 142 -7.64 -5.43 -8.52
CA ALA A 142 -6.60 -5.78 -9.50
C ALA A 142 -5.96 -7.17 -9.26
N LEU A 143 -5.73 -7.55 -7.98
CA LEU A 143 -5.15 -8.86 -7.64
C LEU A 143 -6.05 -10.04 -8.03
N PRO A 144 -7.30 -10.16 -7.55
CA PRO A 144 -8.24 -11.20 -8.00
C PRO A 144 -8.42 -11.25 -9.52
N ALA A 145 -8.53 -10.10 -10.18
CA ALA A 145 -8.69 -10.03 -11.63
C ALA A 145 -7.46 -10.59 -12.37
N LEU A 146 -6.25 -10.24 -11.92
CA LEU A 146 -5.01 -10.76 -12.49
C LEU A 146 -4.82 -12.25 -12.20
N THR A 147 -5.20 -12.73 -11.01
CA THR A 147 -5.16 -14.17 -10.69
C THR A 147 -6.15 -14.96 -11.56
N GLY A 148 -7.39 -14.47 -11.73
CA GLY A 148 -8.36 -15.09 -12.63
C GLY A 148 -7.91 -15.07 -14.10
N LEU A 149 -7.21 -14.03 -14.52
CA LEU A 149 -6.58 -13.96 -15.85
C LEU A 149 -5.48 -15.02 -16.01
N GLN A 150 -4.62 -15.21 -15.00
CA GLN A 150 -3.58 -16.26 -15.02
C GLN A 150 -4.20 -17.66 -15.15
N GLU A 151 -5.21 -17.97 -14.34
CA GLU A 151 -5.91 -19.26 -14.40
C GLU A 151 -6.58 -19.50 -15.76
N SER A 152 -7.10 -18.45 -16.39
CA SER A 152 -7.70 -18.53 -17.72
C SER A 152 -6.65 -18.79 -18.80
N LEU A 153 -5.49 -18.13 -18.70
CA LEU A 153 -4.37 -18.34 -19.62
C LEU A 153 -3.74 -19.73 -19.46
N ASP A 154 -3.61 -20.24 -18.24
CA ASP A 154 -3.14 -21.60 -17.99
C ASP A 154 -4.09 -22.65 -18.60
N ARG A 155 -5.41 -22.43 -18.53
CA ARG A 155 -6.39 -23.27 -19.23
C ARG A 155 -6.27 -23.22 -20.75
N ILE A 156 -6.02 -22.05 -21.34
CA ILE A 156 -5.80 -21.89 -22.78
C ILE A 156 -4.54 -22.66 -23.21
N LEU A 157 -3.45 -22.52 -22.45
CA LEU A 157 -2.18 -23.19 -22.74
C LEU A 157 -2.29 -24.72 -22.59
N ALA A 158 -3.01 -25.21 -21.58
CA ALA A 158 -3.29 -26.63 -21.40
C ALA A 158 -4.11 -27.18 -22.59
N SER A 159 -5.22 -26.53 -22.93
CA SER A 159 -6.09 -26.94 -24.06
C SER A 159 -5.35 -26.94 -25.39
N ALA A 160 -4.49 -25.94 -25.63
CA ALA A 160 -3.70 -25.86 -26.84
C ALA A 160 -2.58 -26.91 -26.92
N SER A 161 -2.06 -27.39 -25.77
CA SER A 161 -1.11 -28.50 -25.72
C SER A 161 -1.78 -29.85 -26.06
N GLU A 162 -3.02 -30.07 -25.63
CA GLU A 162 -3.81 -31.26 -25.94
C GLU A 162 -4.13 -31.36 -27.43
N LEU A 163 -4.45 -30.22 -28.07
CA LEU A 163 -4.69 -30.14 -29.52
C LEU A 163 -3.44 -30.46 -30.36
N ARG A 164 -2.23 -30.38 -29.78
CA ARG A 164 -0.99 -30.69 -30.48
C ARG A 164 -0.71 -32.19 -30.60
N GLY A 165 -1.35 -33.04 -29.76
CA GLY A 165 -1.29 -34.51 -29.76
C GLY A 165 0.12 -35.11 -29.57
N PRO A 166 0.25 -36.35 -29.03
CA PRO A 166 1.51 -37.09 -29.13
C PRO A 166 1.77 -37.40 -30.62
N ARG A 167 2.95 -37.00 -31.11
CA ARG A 167 3.44 -37.40 -32.44
C ARG A 167 3.72 -38.90 -32.49
#